data_AF-A0A6A7G6G0-F1
#
_entry.id   AF-A0A6A7G6G0-F1
#
_cell.length_a   1.000
_cell.length_b   1.000
_cell.length_c   1.000
_cell.angle_alpha   90.00
_cell.angle_beta   90.00
_cell.angle_gamma   90.00
#
_symmetry.space_group_name_H-M   'P 1'
#
loop_
_entity.id
_entity.type
_entity.pdbx_description
1 polymer ?
#
loop_
_entity_poly.entity_id
_entity_poly.type
_entity_poly.pdbx_seq_one_letter_code
_entity_poly.pdbx_strand_id
1 'polypeptide(L)'
;ETAFCFFVRFVKEIKLKMMDTPLSKSSDEKRNVNMSETNIVWTRIDERLLHGQIRITWGKHTGANLILVCNDDAAEGPNAPFMQAAMKASAGGEYAVRFFSIQKTIEVISKASAKQKIFILCNNPTDVARLVEGGVPLKQCNIGNMHYHEGKYQITKTVSVNENDMNAFKRIIAKGVPCTVQNTPDQKAVDIISLVEKKHEILI
;
A
#
# COMPACT_ATOMS: atom_id res chain seq x y z
N GLU A 1 8.05 18.39 -25.93
CA GLU A 1 8.28 17.21 -25.08
C GLU A 1 6.92 16.66 -24.64
N THR A 2 6.71 15.35 -24.68
CA THR A 2 5.45 14.72 -24.24
C THR A 2 5.40 14.66 -22.70
N ALA A 3 4.20 14.62 -22.12
CA ALA A 3 4.01 14.49 -20.67
C ALA A 3 4.75 13.26 -20.08
N PHE A 4 4.99 12.24 -20.90
CA PHE A 4 5.79 11.06 -20.53
C PHE A 4 7.28 11.38 -20.29
N CYS A 5 7.92 12.23 -21.11
CA CYS A 5 9.31 12.63 -20.91
C CYS A 5 9.49 13.44 -19.62
N PHE A 6 8.52 14.32 -19.29
CA PHE A 6 8.51 15.05 -18.02
C PHE A 6 8.38 14.11 -16.82
N PHE A 7 7.46 13.15 -16.90
CA PHE A 7 7.23 12.16 -15.85
C PHE A 7 8.49 11.35 -15.52
N VAL A 8 9.34 11.07 -16.50
CA VAL A 8 10.55 10.29 -16.25
C VAL A 8 11.75 11.15 -15.87
N ARG A 9 11.90 12.35 -16.43
CA ARG A 9 12.85 13.33 -15.88
C ARG A 9 12.58 13.55 -14.40
N PHE A 10 11.31 13.68 -14.04
CA PHE A 10 10.85 13.72 -12.66
C PHE A 10 11.32 12.48 -11.90
N VAL A 11 11.04 11.26 -12.36
CA VAL A 11 11.49 9.99 -11.70
C VAL A 11 13.01 9.93 -11.50
N LYS A 12 13.80 10.42 -12.47
CA LYS A 12 15.26 10.51 -12.33
C LYS A 12 15.69 11.55 -11.30
N GLU A 13 15.11 12.76 -11.32
CA GLU A 13 15.36 13.79 -10.31
C GLU A 13 15.00 13.32 -8.89
N ILE A 14 13.93 12.53 -8.78
CA ILE A 14 13.50 11.92 -7.53
C ILE A 14 14.56 10.96 -7.00
N LYS A 15 15.10 10.08 -7.86
CA LYS A 15 16.12 9.11 -7.48
C LYS A 15 17.38 9.80 -6.97
N LEU A 16 17.83 10.85 -7.68
CA LEU A 16 18.94 11.69 -7.23
C LEU A 16 18.69 12.24 -5.82
N LYS A 17 17.52 12.85 -5.58
CA LYS A 17 17.16 13.37 -4.25
C LYS A 17 17.04 12.28 -3.17
N MET A 18 16.57 11.08 -3.52
CA MET A 18 16.46 9.96 -2.57
C MET A 18 17.80 9.33 -2.22
N MET A 19 18.75 9.28 -3.15
CA MET A 19 20.10 8.76 -2.91
C MET A 19 20.96 9.74 -2.08
N ASP A 20 20.65 11.04 -2.15
CA ASP A 20 21.33 12.09 -1.39
C ASP A 20 20.73 12.35 0.00
N THR A 21 19.62 11.67 0.35
CA THR A 21 19.04 11.82 1.69
C THR A 21 19.81 10.93 2.67
N PRO A 22 20.57 11.48 3.64
CA PRO A 22 21.27 10.65 4.60
C PRO A 22 20.25 9.84 5.39
N LEU A 23 20.45 8.51 5.47
CA LEU A 23 19.77 7.70 6.48
C LEU A 23 20.17 8.25 7.85
N SER A 24 19.31 9.06 8.45
CA SER A 24 19.53 9.56 9.80
C SER A 24 19.50 8.36 10.74
N LYS A 25 20.65 8.06 11.36
CA LYS A 25 20.68 7.21 12.55
C LYS A 25 20.04 8.03 13.68
N SER A 26 18.78 7.78 14.01
CA SER A 26 18.19 8.33 15.22
C SER A 26 18.69 7.52 16.42
N SER A 27 19.68 8.06 17.11
CA SER A 27 19.99 7.71 18.49
C SER A 27 18.96 8.39 19.39
N ASP A 28 17.90 7.68 19.77
CA ASP A 28 16.97 8.17 20.77
C ASP A 28 16.79 7.17 21.91
N GLU A 29 16.85 7.76 23.09
CA GLU A 29 17.02 7.22 24.42
C GLU A 29 15.76 6.45 24.89
N LYS A 30 15.99 5.37 25.65
CA LYS A 30 14.98 4.40 26.08
C LYS A 30 13.84 5.05 26.87
N ARG A 31 12.67 5.23 26.24
CA ARG A 31 11.37 5.17 26.93
C ARG A 31 10.80 3.78 26.78
N ASN A 32 10.87 3.01 27.87
CA ASN A 32 10.31 1.67 27.97
C ASN A 32 8.77 1.77 28.11
N VAL A 33 8.09 2.03 27.00
CA VAL A 33 6.66 1.75 26.88
C VAL A 33 6.57 0.34 26.33
N ASN A 34 5.97 -0.56 27.10
CA ASN A 34 5.70 -1.94 26.70
C ASN A 34 4.63 -1.93 25.60
N MET A 35 5.02 -1.53 24.38
CA MET A 35 4.19 -1.56 23.19
C MET A 35 4.15 -3.01 22.73
N SER A 36 2.99 -3.66 22.87
CA SER A 36 2.74 -4.89 22.10
C SER A 36 2.95 -4.56 20.62
N GLU A 37 3.99 -5.12 20.00
CA GLU A 37 4.30 -4.87 18.59
C GLU A 37 3.07 -5.24 17.75
N THR A 38 2.43 -4.24 17.11
CA THR A 38 1.30 -4.48 16.22
C THR A 38 1.74 -5.42 15.11
N ASN A 39 1.05 -6.56 14.98
CA ASN A 39 1.41 -7.60 14.03
C ASN A 39 0.72 -7.39 12.66
N ILE A 40 1.25 -6.44 11.88
CA ILE A 40 0.87 -6.22 10.49
C ILE A 40 1.70 -7.17 9.61
N VAL A 41 1.04 -8.21 9.08
CA VAL A 41 1.72 -9.25 8.29
C VAL A 41 1.84 -8.88 6.82
N TRP A 42 0.95 -8.04 6.30
CA TRP A 42 0.95 -7.62 4.90
C TRP A 42 0.24 -6.29 4.69
N THR A 43 0.67 -5.52 3.69
CA THR A 43 -0.05 -4.34 3.22
C THR A 43 -0.11 -4.37 1.71
N ARG A 44 -1.32 -4.19 1.16
CA ARG A 44 -1.56 -4.24 -0.28
C ARG A 44 -2.36 -3.04 -0.77
N ILE A 45 -1.98 -2.56 -1.95
CA ILE A 45 -2.79 -1.68 -2.78
C ILE A 45 -3.50 -2.53 -3.85
N ASP A 46 -4.82 -2.55 -3.79
CA ASP A 46 -5.69 -3.11 -4.82
C ASP A 46 -6.91 -2.19 -4.94
N GLU A 47 -7.07 -1.51 -6.09
CA GLU A 47 -8.12 -0.52 -6.30
C GLU A 47 -9.53 -1.08 -6.07
N ARG A 48 -9.70 -2.40 -6.25
CA ARG A 48 -10.96 -3.12 -6.04
C ARG A 48 -11.20 -3.52 -4.58
N LEU A 49 -10.27 -3.18 -3.68
CA LEU A 49 -10.28 -3.56 -2.27
C LEU A 49 -10.47 -5.08 -2.10
N LEU A 50 -11.34 -5.50 -1.18
CA LEU A 50 -11.49 -6.91 -0.82
C LEU A 50 -12.42 -7.63 -1.81
N HIS A 51 -11.82 -8.41 -2.69
CA HIS A 51 -12.51 -9.30 -3.63
C HIS A 51 -12.02 -10.75 -3.49
N GLY A 52 -12.74 -11.70 -4.10
CA GLY A 52 -12.52 -13.14 -3.89
C GLY A 52 -11.11 -13.64 -4.18
N GLN A 53 -10.38 -13.01 -5.10
CA GLN A 53 -9.01 -13.44 -5.42
C GLN A 53 -8.00 -13.08 -4.32
N ILE A 54 -8.21 -11.97 -3.59
CA ILE A 54 -7.38 -11.59 -2.45
C ILE A 54 -7.46 -12.64 -1.34
N ARG A 55 -8.69 -13.06 -1.02
CA ARG A 55 -8.94 -14.11 -0.02
C ARG A 55 -8.16 -15.39 -0.34
N ILE A 56 -8.27 -15.87 -1.58
CA ILE A 56 -7.72 -17.16 -1.99
C ILE A 56 -6.18 -17.15 -2.02
N THR A 57 -5.59 -16.07 -2.54
CA THR A 57 -4.15 -16.04 -2.84
C THR A 57 -3.33 -15.47 -1.70
N TRP A 58 -3.76 -14.35 -1.11
CA TRP A 58 -2.94 -13.60 -0.16
C TRP A 58 -3.28 -13.93 1.29
N GLY A 59 -4.54 -14.23 1.62
CA GLY A 59 -4.94 -14.57 2.99
C GLY A 59 -4.15 -15.76 3.55
N LYS A 60 -4.04 -16.86 2.78
CA LYS A 60 -3.27 -18.05 3.17
C LYS A 60 -1.76 -17.81 3.17
N HIS A 61 -1.24 -17.12 2.15
CA HIS A 61 0.20 -16.85 2.02
C HIS A 61 0.75 -16.02 3.18
N THR A 62 -0.04 -15.04 3.65
CA THR A 62 0.36 -14.12 4.73
C THR A 62 0.06 -14.67 6.12
N GLY A 63 -0.79 -15.71 6.23
CA GLY A 63 -1.26 -16.25 7.50
C GLY A 63 -2.12 -15.26 8.30
N ALA A 64 -2.71 -14.26 7.64
CA ALA A 64 -3.57 -13.27 8.27
C ALA A 64 -4.83 -13.90 8.84
N ASN A 65 -5.33 -13.36 9.95
CA ASN A 65 -6.65 -13.72 10.51
C ASN A 65 -7.62 -12.52 10.55
N LEU A 66 -7.10 -11.32 10.28
CA LEU A 66 -7.87 -10.09 10.17
C LEU A 66 -7.49 -9.38 8.87
N ILE A 67 -8.49 -9.11 8.02
CA ILE A 67 -8.36 -8.19 6.90
C ILE A 67 -8.89 -6.83 7.35
N LEU A 68 -8.03 -5.82 7.33
CA LEU A 68 -8.38 -4.45 7.63
C LEU A 68 -8.41 -3.63 6.34
N VAL A 69 -9.61 -3.32 5.88
CA VAL A 69 -9.84 -2.41 4.75
C VAL A 69 -9.71 -0.97 5.28
N CYS A 70 -8.64 -0.30 4.89
CA CYS A 70 -8.36 1.09 5.26
C CYS A 70 -8.79 1.98 4.09
N ASN A 71 -10.00 2.52 4.16
CA ASN A 71 -10.57 3.35 3.11
C ASN A 71 -11.74 4.17 3.69
N ASP A 72 -11.68 5.48 3.53
CA ASP A 72 -12.64 6.43 4.12
C ASP A 72 -14.07 6.16 3.59
N ASP A 73 -14.23 5.96 2.28
CA ASP A 73 -15.54 5.70 1.64
C ASP A 73 -16.16 4.36 2.06
N ALA A 74 -15.37 3.29 2.13
CA ALA A 74 -15.84 1.97 2.53
C ALA A 74 -16.16 1.91 4.04
N ALA A 75 -15.52 2.75 4.85
CA ALA A 75 -15.75 2.79 6.28
C ALA A 75 -16.95 3.67 6.65
N GLU A 76 -17.03 4.87 6.07
CA GLU A 76 -17.89 5.96 6.54
C GLU A 76 -18.64 6.68 5.40
N GLY A 77 -18.39 6.32 4.14
CA GLY A 77 -19.04 6.92 2.98
C GLY A 77 -20.53 6.58 2.85
N PRO A 78 -21.26 7.30 1.97
CA PRO A 78 -22.71 7.14 1.82
C PRO A 78 -23.13 5.72 1.37
N ASN A 79 -22.25 5.02 0.66
CA ASN A 79 -22.46 3.65 0.18
C ASN A 79 -21.76 2.58 1.04
N ALA A 80 -21.20 2.95 2.20
CA ALA A 80 -20.44 2.06 3.05
C ALA A 80 -21.18 0.74 3.38
N PRO A 81 -22.48 0.73 3.76
CA PRO A 81 -23.17 -0.53 4.06
C PRO A 81 -23.16 -1.54 2.91
N PHE A 82 -23.33 -1.05 1.67
CA PHE A 82 -23.32 -1.89 0.47
C PHE A 82 -21.91 -2.40 0.15
N MET A 83 -20.92 -1.52 0.17
CA MET A 83 -19.52 -1.88 -0.07
C MET A 83 -19.02 -2.90 0.95
N GLN A 84 -19.32 -2.70 2.23
CA GLN A 84 -18.93 -3.61 3.31
C GLN A 84 -19.60 -4.97 3.18
N ALA A 85 -20.88 -5.02 2.81
CA ALA A 85 -21.60 -6.28 2.60
C ALA A 85 -20.96 -7.11 1.47
N ALA A 86 -20.69 -6.49 0.32
CA ALA A 86 -20.04 -7.15 -0.82
C ALA A 86 -18.64 -7.68 -0.49
N MET A 87 -17.84 -6.89 0.24
CA MET A 87 -16.49 -7.28 0.67
C MET A 87 -16.51 -8.40 1.72
N LYS A 88 -17.43 -8.36 2.68
CA LYS A 88 -17.62 -9.45 3.66
C LYS A 88 -18.05 -10.75 2.98
N ALA A 89 -18.97 -10.68 2.02
CA ALA A 89 -19.38 -11.83 1.23
C ALA A 89 -18.18 -12.44 0.46
N SER A 90 -17.32 -11.60 -0.12
CA SER A 90 -16.10 -12.04 -0.81
C SER A 90 -15.08 -12.73 0.10
N ALA A 91 -15.07 -12.41 1.40
CA ALA A 91 -14.17 -13.02 2.39
C ALA A 91 -14.58 -14.44 2.81
N GLY A 92 -15.85 -14.84 2.61
CA GLY A 92 -16.34 -16.21 2.86
C GLY A 92 -16.33 -16.67 4.33
N GLY A 93 -16.09 -15.77 5.30
CA GLY A 93 -16.17 -16.05 6.74
C GLY A 93 -14.89 -16.55 7.42
N GLU A 94 -13.84 -16.89 6.66
CA GLU A 94 -12.56 -17.40 7.20
C GLU A 94 -11.72 -16.33 7.92
N TYR A 95 -11.92 -15.07 7.56
CA TYR A 95 -11.18 -13.93 8.11
C TYR A 95 -12.14 -13.00 8.82
N ALA A 96 -11.72 -12.45 9.96
CA ALA A 96 -12.36 -11.25 10.46
C ALA A 96 -12.14 -10.12 9.43
N VAL A 97 -13.18 -9.34 9.15
CA VAL A 97 -13.08 -8.19 8.23
C VAL A 97 -13.50 -6.94 8.99
N ARG A 98 -12.65 -5.91 8.97
CA ARG A 98 -12.91 -4.59 9.53
C ARG A 98 -12.70 -3.51 8.47
N PHE A 99 -13.44 -2.42 8.61
CA PHE A 99 -13.40 -1.26 7.73
C PHE A 99 -13.15 -0.04 8.59
N PHE A 100 -12.02 0.62 8.41
CA PHE A 100 -11.67 1.84 9.12
C PHE A 100 -11.31 2.93 8.11
N SER A 101 -11.66 4.17 8.46
CA SER A 101 -11.04 5.35 7.85
C SER A 101 -9.53 5.34 8.10
N ILE A 102 -8.80 6.08 7.27
CA ILE A 102 -7.35 6.21 7.38
C ILE A 102 -6.99 6.80 8.75
N GLN A 103 -7.71 7.85 9.16
CA GLN A 103 -7.50 8.52 10.44
C GLN A 103 -7.76 7.58 11.62
N LYS A 104 -8.89 6.87 11.61
CA LYS A 104 -9.19 5.88 12.65
C LYS A 104 -8.13 4.79 12.72
N THR A 105 -7.62 4.33 11.57
CA THR A 105 -6.55 3.33 11.53
C THR A 105 -5.31 3.83 12.25
N ILE A 106 -4.85 5.06 11.96
CA ILE A 106 -3.70 5.70 12.62
C ILE A 106 -3.88 5.71 14.15
N GLU A 107 -5.07 6.08 14.63
CA GLU A 107 -5.35 6.24 16.07
C GLU A 107 -5.44 4.93 16.86
N VAL A 108 -5.88 3.83 16.22
CA VAL A 108 -6.26 2.60 16.94
C VAL A 108 -5.36 1.41 16.65
N ILE A 109 -4.56 1.44 15.59
CA ILE A 109 -3.78 0.26 15.16
C ILE A 109 -2.76 -0.21 16.22
N SER A 110 -2.22 0.72 17.01
CA SER A 110 -1.31 0.42 18.13
C SER A 110 -1.99 -0.36 19.27
N LYS A 111 -3.33 -0.37 19.32
CA LYS A 111 -4.13 -1.08 20.33
C LYS A 111 -4.53 -2.49 19.88
N ALA A 112 -4.07 -2.93 18.70
CA ALA A 112 -4.37 -4.26 18.20
C ALA A 112 -3.81 -5.35 19.13
N SER A 113 -4.56 -6.42 19.32
CA SER A 113 -4.10 -7.57 20.09
C SER A 113 -2.97 -8.29 19.35
N ALA A 114 -1.95 -8.76 20.07
CA ALA A 114 -0.87 -9.57 19.50
C ALA A 114 -1.36 -10.86 18.78
N LYS A 115 -2.58 -11.33 19.09
CA LYS A 115 -3.21 -12.46 18.39
C LYS A 115 -3.71 -12.10 16.98
N GLN A 116 -3.88 -10.82 16.69
CA GLN A 116 -4.35 -10.33 15.38
C GLN A 116 -3.17 -10.29 14.41
N LYS A 117 -3.25 -11.06 13.33
CA LYS A 117 -2.34 -11.02 12.19
C LYS A 117 -3.03 -10.22 11.09
N ILE A 118 -2.64 -8.95 10.98
CA ILE A 118 -3.39 -7.94 10.23
C ILE A 118 -2.88 -7.86 8.80
N PHE A 119 -3.77 -8.06 7.85
CA PHE A 119 -3.57 -7.74 6.45
C PHE A 119 -4.29 -6.43 6.14
N ILE A 120 -3.52 -5.37 5.92
CA ILE A 120 -4.03 -4.05 5.52
C ILE A 120 -4.26 -3.99 4.01
N LEU A 121 -5.41 -3.46 3.62
CA LEU A 121 -5.81 -3.26 2.24
C LEU A 121 -6.24 -1.81 2.00
N CYS A 122 -5.61 -1.16 1.04
CA CYS A 122 -5.92 0.20 0.58
C CYS A 122 -6.22 0.17 -0.93
N ASN A 123 -6.94 1.16 -1.46
CA ASN A 123 -7.23 1.25 -2.90
C ASN A 123 -6.21 2.11 -3.68
N ASN A 124 -5.39 2.92 -3.00
CA ASN A 124 -4.46 3.83 -3.65
C ASN A 124 -3.20 4.08 -2.80
N PRO A 125 -2.08 4.55 -3.39
CA PRO A 125 -0.85 4.82 -2.66
C PRO A 125 -0.92 6.07 -1.77
N THR A 126 -1.77 7.04 -2.08
CA THR A 126 -1.92 8.26 -1.26
C THR A 126 -2.38 7.92 0.15
N ASP A 127 -3.33 7.00 0.29
CA ASP A 127 -3.80 6.54 1.60
C ASP A 127 -2.75 5.71 2.34
N VAL A 128 -1.99 4.88 1.63
CA VAL A 128 -0.84 4.19 2.26
C VAL A 128 0.20 5.20 2.75
N ALA A 129 0.48 6.26 1.98
CA ALA A 129 1.39 7.32 2.40
C ALA A 129 0.87 8.01 3.69
N ARG A 130 -0.42 8.33 3.76
CA ARG A 130 -1.05 8.89 4.97
C ARG A 130 -0.90 7.97 6.18
N LEU A 131 -1.06 6.65 6.01
CA LEU A 131 -0.86 5.68 7.10
C LEU A 131 0.59 5.68 7.60
N VAL A 132 1.57 5.63 6.70
CA VAL A 132 2.99 5.61 7.09
C VAL A 132 3.41 6.94 7.72
N GLU A 133 2.96 8.07 7.17
CA GLU A 133 3.20 9.40 7.73
C GLU A 133 2.56 9.57 9.10
N GLY A 134 1.40 8.95 9.33
CA GLY A 134 0.72 8.87 10.61
C GLY A 134 1.34 7.91 11.62
N GLY A 135 2.44 7.23 11.28
CA GLY A 135 3.17 6.35 12.20
C GLY A 135 2.66 4.91 12.27
N VAL A 136 1.84 4.46 11.31
CA VAL A 136 1.48 3.04 11.20
C VAL A 136 2.72 2.24 10.79
N PRO A 137 3.15 1.21 11.56
CA PRO A 137 4.43 0.52 11.35
C PRO A 137 4.36 -0.50 10.21
N LEU A 138 4.28 -0.01 8.97
CA LEU A 138 4.26 -0.84 7.77
C LEU A 138 5.66 -1.35 7.43
N LYS A 139 5.81 -2.66 7.22
CA LYS A 139 7.09 -3.29 6.87
C LYS A 139 7.35 -3.33 5.35
N GLN A 140 6.29 -3.30 4.55
CA GLN A 140 6.33 -3.37 3.09
C GLN A 140 5.00 -2.92 2.50
N CYS A 141 5.01 -2.51 1.23
CA CYS A 141 3.83 -2.17 0.45
C CYS A 141 3.81 -2.98 -0.84
N ASN A 142 2.86 -3.91 -0.95
CA ASN A 142 2.62 -4.70 -2.15
C ASN A 142 1.61 -3.98 -3.06
N ILE A 143 1.95 -3.82 -4.34
CA ILE A 143 1.04 -3.25 -5.35
C ILE A 143 0.49 -4.39 -6.19
N GLY A 144 -0.79 -4.65 -6.01
CA GLY A 144 -1.51 -5.66 -6.77
C GLY A 144 -2.10 -5.13 -8.05
N ASN A 145 -2.95 -4.12 -7.88
CA ASN A 145 -3.75 -3.58 -8.95
C ASN A 145 -3.99 -2.09 -8.74
N MET A 146 -3.73 -1.33 -9.80
CA MET A 146 -4.08 0.07 -9.98
C MET A 146 -4.48 0.21 -11.45
N HIS A 147 -5.78 0.35 -11.72
CA HIS A 147 -6.30 0.30 -13.08
C HIS A 147 -5.84 1.52 -13.90
N TYR A 148 -5.85 1.34 -15.22
CA TYR A 148 -5.66 2.46 -16.13
C TYR A 148 -6.87 3.39 -16.03
N HIS A 149 -6.57 4.68 -15.89
CA HIS A 149 -7.50 5.79 -16.03
C HIS A 149 -6.83 6.83 -16.93
N GLU A 150 -7.62 7.71 -17.52
CA GLU A 150 -7.08 8.81 -18.33
C GLU A 150 -6.04 9.61 -17.50
N GLY A 151 -4.89 9.91 -18.10
CA GLY A 151 -3.78 10.58 -17.43
C GLY A 151 -2.86 9.67 -16.60
N LYS A 152 -3.11 8.36 -16.53
CA LYS A 152 -2.16 7.37 -15.97
C LYS A 152 -1.32 6.71 -17.06
N TYR A 153 -0.12 6.29 -16.71
CA TYR A 153 0.78 5.53 -17.56
C TYR A 153 0.86 4.09 -17.09
N GLN A 154 0.68 3.14 -18.01
CA GLN A 154 0.75 1.72 -17.68
C GLN A 154 2.20 1.25 -17.55
N ILE A 155 2.56 0.74 -16.36
CA ILE A 155 3.90 0.22 -16.05
C ILE A 155 3.95 -1.31 -16.04
N THR A 156 2.83 -1.96 -15.70
CA THR A 156 2.63 -3.40 -15.84
C THR A 156 1.22 -3.70 -16.34
N LYS A 157 0.92 -4.98 -16.61
CA LYS A 157 -0.44 -5.39 -17.02
C LYS A 157 -1.53 -4.97 -16.02
N THR A 158 -1.22 -4.90 -14.73
CA THR A 158 -2.21 -4.63 -13.66
C THR A 158 -2.03 -3.29 -12.96
N VAL A 159 -0.96 -2.54 -13.27
CA VAL A 159 -0.60 -1.30 -12.57
C VAL A 159 -0.34 -0.17 -13.56
N SER A 160 -1.12 0.89 -13.40
CA SER A 160 -0.93 2.19 -14.05
C SER A 160 -0.78 3.28 -13.00
N VAL A 161 0.10 4.24 -13.25
CA VAL A 161 0.46 5.30 -12.31
C VAL A 161 0.48 6.67 -12.98
N ASN A 162 0.14 7.72 -12.25
CA ASN A 162 0.41 9.10 -12.64
C ASN A 162 1.41 9.77 -11.67
N GLU A 163 1.61 11.07 -11.83
CA GLU A 163 2.51 11.84 -10.99
C GLU A 163 2.13 11.81 -9.50
N ASN A 164 0.84 11.91 -9.19
CA ASN A 164 0.35 11.86 -7.81
C ASN A 164 0.62 10.51 -7.16
N ASP A 165 0.41 9.41 -7.90
CA ASP A 165 0.73 8.06 -7.44
C ASP A 165 2.23 7.94 -7.13
N MET A 166 3.10 8.44 -8.02
CA MET A 166 4.55 8.41 -7.81
C MET A 166 5.00 9.29 -6.63
N ASN A 167 4.35 10.44 -6.44
CA ASN A 167 4.57 11.29 -5.26
C ASN A 167 4.19 10.59 -3.96
N ALA A 168 3.13 9.80 -3.95
CA ALA A 168 2.76 8.99 -2.80
C ALA A 168 3.78 7.86 -2.54
N PHE A 169 4.19 7.11 -3.57
CA PHE A 169 5.21 6.06 -3.42
C PHE A 169 6.52 6.59 -2.86
N LYS A 170 6.94 7.79 -3.26
CA LYS A 170 8.13 8.44 -2.66
C LYS A 170 8.01 8.63 -1.17
N ARG A 171 6.86 9.15 -0.71
CA ARG A 171 6.64 9.44 0.71
C ARG A 171 6.66 8.15 1.54
N ILE A 172 6.13 7.07 0.97
CA ILE A 172 6.18 5.72 1.55
C ILE A 172 7.65 5.23 1.64
N ILE A 173 8.39 5.29 0.52
CA ILE A 173 9.78 4.81 0.44
C ILE A 173 10.72 5.66 1.33
N ALA A 174 10.51 6.97 1.42
CA ALA A 174 11.29 7.87 2.27
C ALA A 174 11.15 7.55 3.76
N LYS A 175 10.10 6.82 4.15
CA LYS A 175 9.88 6.30 5.50
C LYS A 175 10.42 4.87 5.69
N GLY A 176 11.17 4.35 4.71
CA GLY A 176 11.80 3.04 4.76
C GLY A 176 10.88 1.87 4.39
N VAL A 177 9.72 2.14 3.79
CA VAL A 177 8.76 1.08 3.41
C VAL A 177 8.96 0.73 1.93
N PRO A 178 9.47 -0.48 1.59
CA PRO A 178 9.67 -0.88 0.21
C PRO A 178 8.33 -1.06 -0.53
N CYS A 179 8.29 -0.64 -1.80
CA CYS A 179 7.11 -0.71 -2.66
C CYS A 179 7.35 -1.64 -3.85
N THR A 180 6.65 -2.77 -3.89
CA THR A 180 6.86 -3.80 -4.93
C THR A 180 5.58 -4.18 -5.64
N VAL A 181 5.62 -4.23 -6.98
CA VAL A 181 4.53 -4.75 -7.80
C VAL A 181 4.58 -6.28 -7.83
N GLN A 182 3.50 -6.91 -7.39
CA GLN A 182 3.33 -8.37 -7.40
C GLN A 182 1.84 -8.69 -7.27
N ASN A 183 1.23 -9.21 -8.34
CA ASN A 183 -0.22 -9.44 -8.36
C ASN A 183 -0.62 -10.65 -7.51
N THR A 184 0.15 -11.74 -7.61
CA THR A 184 -0.07 -13.00 -6.90
C THR A 184 1.24 -13.50 -6.26
N PRO A 185 1.18 -14.32 -5.20
CA PRO A 185 2.39 -14.74 -4.47
C PRO A 185 3.41 -15.54 -5.28
N ASP A 186 2.97 -16.23 -6.33
CA ASP A 186 3.80 -17.03 -7.24
C ASP A 186 4.62 -16.17 -8.23
N GLN A 187 4.24 -14.90 -8.40
CA GLN A 187 4.98 -13.98 -9.27
C GLN A 187 6.19 -13.42 -8.54
N LYS A 188 7.26 -13.12 -9.30
CA LYS A 188 8.40 -12.38 -8.78
C LYS A 188 7.96 -10.95 -8.42
N ALA A 189 8.23 -10.54 -7.19
CA ALA A 189 8.07 -9.14 -6.78
C ALA A 189 9.12 -8.26 -7.48
N VAL A 190 8.67 -7.13 -8.04
CA VAL A 190 9.53 -6.17 -8.72
C VAL A 190 9.36 -4.80 -8.09
N ASP A 191 10.47 -4.15 -7.77
CA ASP A 191 10.48 -2.78 -7.25
C ASP A 191 9.80 -1.81 -8.22
N ILE A 192 8.96 -0.93 -7.69
CA ILE A 192 8.14 -0.02 -8.50
C ILE A 192 8.99 1.03 -9.23
N ILE A 193 10.06 1.52 -8.60
CA ILE A 193 10.94 2.52 -9.22
C ILE A 193 11.65 1.91 -10.43
N SER A 194 12.14 0.69 -10.28
CA SER A 194 12.80 -0.08 -11.34
C SER A 194 11.88 -0.33 -12.55
N LEU A 195 10.58 -0.56 -12.32
CA LEU A 195 9.60 -0.73 -13.40
C LEU A 195 9.36 0.56 -14.20
N VAL A 196 9.26 1.69 -13.50
CA VAL A 196 9.05 3.00 -14.13
C VAL A 196 10.27 3.39 -14.97
N GLU A 197 11.48 3.15 -14.45
CA GLU A 197 12.73 3.38 -15.18
C GLU A 197 12.83 2.53 -16.45
N LYS A 198 12.59 1.22 -16.36
CA LYS A 198 12.65 0.32 -17.51
C LYS A 198 11.65 0.69 -18.61
N LYS A 199 10.44 1.13 -18.22
CA LYS A 199 9.41 1.51 -19.19
C LYS A 199 9.81 2.75 -19.99
N HIS A 200 10.58 3.66 -19.40
CA HIS A 200 11.12 4.82 -20.09
C HIS A 200 12.19 4.47 -21.13
N GLU A 201 13.12 3.56 -20.81
CA GLU A 201 14.16 3.13 -21.75
C GLU A 201 13.59 2.51 -23.03
N ILE A 202 12.40 1.90 -22.94
CA ILE A 202 11.71 1.28 -24.08
C ILE A 202 10.94 2.31 -24.92
N LEU A 203 10.62 3.48 -24.36
CA LEU A 203 9.80 4.52 -24.99
C LEU A 203 10.63 5.67 -25.59
N ILE A 204 11.96 5.59 -25.49
CA ILE A 204 12.95 6.40 -26.23
C ILE A 204 13.45 5.58 -27.41
#